data_AF-A0AAD1W3R7-F1
#
_entry.id   AF-A0AAD1W3R7-F1
#
_cell.length_a   1.000
_cell.length_b   1.000
_cell.length_c   1.000
_cell.angle_alpha   90.00
_cell.angle_beta   90.00
_cell.angle_gamma   90.00
#
_symmetry.space_group_name_H-M   'P 1'
#
loop_
_entity.id
_entity.type
_entity.pdbx_description
1 polymer ?
#
loop_
_entity_poly.entity_id
_entity_poly.type
_entity_poly.pdbx_seq_one_letter_code
_entity_poly.pdbx_strand_id
1 'polypeptide(L)'
;MDKVKALAETEADEPLSSRRAPPPNSPTSSKTSTLYGNSKLQEIIQNLPSKGDIASMLAKLDASIHEKLSSITNEARQKGLRVGDLEGDRDNIQLRVHTLEQRQDTQDARIVQILRHTEDLDNRGRRIIIFMSGASQSHRGTPKISEMLQTLFNNIRQRPVETPILMDRAHRTLVGTHIAHSLKHLTIGTLGPDWGYGLFKT
;
A
#
# COMPACT_ATOMS: atom_id res chain seq x y z
N MET A 1 -7.87 3.93 12.07
CA MET A 1 -8.83 3.82 10.94
C MET A 1 -8.22 2.88 9.90
N ASP A 2 -7.93 1.63 10.23
CA ASP A 2 -8.87 0.53 10.51
C ASP A 2 -9.85 0.31 9.37
N LYS A 3 -9.46 -0.55 8.42
CA LYS A 3 -10.33 -1.47 7.65
C LYS A 3 -9.58 -2.08 6.45
N VAL A 4 -8.59 -2.93 6.69
CA VAL A 4 -8.23 -4.00 5.73
C VAL A 4 -7.79 -5.22 6.52
N LYS A 5 -8.75 -5.88 7.16
CA LYS A 5 -8.56 -7.17 7.82
C LYS A 5 -9.83 -7.99 7.67
N ALA A 6 -10.02 -8.54 6.49
CA ALA A 6 -11.03 -9.56 6.22
C ALA A 6 -10.69 -10.24 4.90
N LEU A 7 -9.90 -11.30 4.97
CA LEU A 7 -9.82 -12.42 4.00
C LEU A 7 -8.70 -13.34 4.50
N ALA A 8 -9.00 -14.06 5.57
CA ALA A 8 -8.23 -15.22 5.97
C ALA A 8 -9.24 -16.27 6.43
N GLU A 9 -9.21 -17.38 5.69
CA GLU A 9 -9.32 -18.73 6.23
C GLU A 9 -10.68 -19.14 6.81
N THR A 10 -11.50 -19.70 5.93
CA THR A 10 -12.33 -20.86 6.27
C THR A 10 -12.38 -21.81 5.07
N GLU A 11 -11.23 -22.34 4.66
CA GLU A 11 -11.20 -23.66 4.03
C GLU A 11 -11.37 -24.67 5.17
N ALA A 12 -12.61 -25.12 5.33
CA ALA A 12 -12.94 -26.21 6.22
C ALA A 12 -12.16 -27.45 5.79
N ASP A 13 -11.27 -27.91 6.67
CA ASP A 13 -10.77 -29.28 6.70
C ASP A 13 -11.97 -30.23 6.62
N GLU A 14 -12.19 -30.78 5.42
CA GLU A 14 -12.94 -32.01 5.23
C GLU A 14 -12.23 -33.10 6.04
N PRO A 15 -12.82 -33.62 7.14
CA PRO A 15 -12.25 -34.78 7.78
C PRO A 15 -12.34 -35.92 6.78
N LEU A 16 -11.17 -36.43 6.38
CA LEU A 16 -11.00 -37.67 5.62
C LEU A 16 -11.89 -38.75 6.22
N SER A 17 -13.09 -38.86 5.63
CA SER A 17 -14.10 -39.83 5.98
C SER A 17 -13.48 -41.19 5.73
N SER A 18 -13.17 -41.85 6.84
CA SER A 18 -12.65 -43.19 6.92
C SER A 18 -13.51 -44.08 6.03
N ARG A 19 -13.01 -44.36 4.81
CA ARG A 19 -13.56 -45.37 3.90
C ARG A 19 -13.39 -46.71 4.60
N ARG A 20 -14.36 -47.02 5.45
CA ARG A 20 -14.57 -48.33 6.05
C ARG A 20 -14.74 -49.29 4.89
N ALA A 21 -13.76 -50.17 4.70
CA ALA A 21 -13.84 -51.25 3.75
C ALA A 21 -15.18 -52.00 3.96
N PRO A 22 -15.90 -52.37 2.90
CA PRO A 22 -17.08 -53.21 3.04
C PRO A 22 -16.67 -54.51 3.75
N PRO A 23 -17.49 -55.03 4.68
CA PRO A 23 -17.19 -56.29 5.34
C PRO A 23 -17.07 -57.39 4.26
N PRO A 24 -16.15 -58.35 4.42
CA PRO A 24 -16.10 -59.49 3.52
C PRO A 24 -17.43 -60.24 3.65
N ASN A 25 -18.22 -60.24 2.57
CA ASN A 25 -19.36 -61.12 2.43
C ASN A 25 -18.85 -62.56 2.56
N SER A 26 -19.16 -63.20 3.69
CA SER A 26 -18.97 -64.63 3.90
C SER A 26 -20.03 -65.38 3.09
N PRO A 27 -19.66 -66.22 2.10
CA PRO A 27 -20.54 -67.26 1.65
C PRO A 27 -20.38 -68.44 2.61
N THR A 28 -21.31 -68.55 3.56
CA THR A 28 -21.54 -69.81 4.28
C THR A 28 -22.08 -70.83 3.29
N SER A 29 -21.19 -71.61 2.68
CA SER A 29 -21.53 -72.86 1.99
C SER A 29 -20.59 -73.95 2.46
N SER A 30 -20.86 -74.42 3.67
CA SER A 30 -20.49 -75.77 4.09
C SER A 30 -21.31 -76.76 3.27
N LYS A 31 -20.67 -77.44 2.32
CA LYS A 31 -20.98 -78.81 1.86
C LYS A 31 -20.02 -79.22 0.74
N THR A 32 -19.16 -80.18 1.05
CA THR A 32 -18.77 -81.38 0.28
C THR A 32 -17.28 -81.67 0.43
N SER A 33 -16.98 -82.73 1.19
CA SER A 33 -15.71 -83.45 1.13
C SER A 33 -15.63 -84.17 -0.23
N THR A 34 -15.31 -83.43 -1.27
CA THR A 34 -15.02 -84.02 -2.57
C THR A 34 -13.57 -84.45 -2.52
N LEU A 35 -13.33 -85.76 -2.44
CA LEU A 35 -12.06 -86.39 -2.79
C LEU A 35 -11.57 -85.73 -4.09
N TYR A 36 -10.57 -84.85 -3.99
CA TYR A 36 -9.87 -84.35 -5.17
C TYR A 36 -9.16 -85.55 -5.78
N GLY A 37 -9.75 -86.12 -6.83
CA GLY A 37 -9.07 -87.14 -7.62
C GLY A 37 -7.73 -86.60 -8.08
N ASN A 38 -6.71 -87.46 -8.10
CA ASN A 38 -5.33 -87.12 -8.47
C ASN A 38 -5.22 -86.30 -9.78
N SER A 39 -6.19 -86.40 -10.69
CA SER A 39 -6.29 -85.62 -11.93
C SER A 39 -6.48 -84.11 -11.69
N LYS A 40 -7.28 -83.70 -10.71
CA LYS A 40 -7.58 -82.28 -10.43
C LYS A 40 -6.42 -81.60 -9.72
N LEU A 41 -5.65 -82.35 -8.92
CA LEU A 41 -4.39 -81.88 -8.33
C LEU A 41 -3.30 -81.71 -9.40
N GLN A 42 -3.20 -82.63 -10.37
CA GLN A 42 -2.27 -82.48 -11.50
C GLN A 42 -2.58 -81.27 -12.36
N GLU A 43 -3.86 -81.00 -12.63
CA GLU A 43 -4.27 -79.81 -13.38
C GLU A 43 -3.89 -78.51 -12.64
N ILE A 44 -4.06 -78.47 -11.31
CA ILE A 44 -3.60 -77.33 -10.50
C ILE A 44 -2.08 -77.17 -10.55
N ILE A 45 -1.33 -78.27 -10.46
CA ILE A 45 0.15 -78.28 -10.55
C ILE A 45 0.64 -77.83 -11.92
N GLN A 46 -0.04 -78.22 -13.01
CA GLN A 46 0.30 -77.80 -14.37
C GLN A 46 -0.03 -76.33 -14.64
N ASN A 47 -1.02 -75.78 -13.94
CA ASN A 47 -1.42 -74.37 -14.04
C ASN A 47 -0.62 -73.44 -13.13
N LEU A 48 0.30 -73.96 -12.30
CA LEU A 48 1.18 -73.12 -11.51
C LEU A 48 2.20 -72.42 -12.43
N PRO A 49 2.43 -71.11 -12.25
CA PRO A 49 3.42 -70.39 -13.03
C PRO A 49 4.78 -71.04 -12.85
N SER A 50 5.49 -71.22 -13.96
CA SER A 50 6.85 -71.75 -13.91
C SER A 50 7.78 -70.75 -13.22
N LYS A 51 8.93 -71.23 -12.76
CA LYS A 51 9.99 -70.36 -12.23
C LYS A 51 10.40 -69.27 -13.23
N GLY A 52 10.34 -69.56 -14.54
CA GLY A 52 10.61 -68.59 -15.60
C GLY A 52 9.53 -67.50 -15.69
N ASP A 53 8.26 -67.85 -15.53
CA ASP A 53 7.15 -66.89 -15.51
C ASP A 53 7.25 -65.94 -14.33
N ILE A 54 7.59 -66.45 -13.15
CA ILE A 54 7.81 -65.64 -11.94
C ILE A 54 8.99 -64.68 -12.15
N ALA A 55 10.11 -65.16 -12.71
CA ALA A 55 11.26 -64.30 -13.02
C ALA A 55 10.91 -63.20 -14.04
N SER A 56 10.12 -63.53 -15.07
CA SER A 56 9.64 -62.57 -16.07
C SER A 56 8.71 -61.52 -15.45
N MET A 57 7.80 -61.93 -14.56
CA MET A 57 6.92 -61.00 -13.84
C MET A 57 7.70 -60.06 -12.94
N LEU A 58 8.69 -60.56 -12.20
CA LEU A 58 9.57 -59.73 -11.36
C LEU A 58 10.37 -58.73 -12.20
N ALA A 59 10.96 -59.17 -13.32
CA ALA A 59 11.68 -58.27 -14.22
C ALA A 59 10.79 -57.16 -14.80
N LYS A 60 9.54 -57.49 -15.18
CA LYS A 60 8.56 -56.49 -15.64
C LYS A 60 8.17 -55.51 -14.55
N LEU A 61 8.01 -56.01 -13.32
CA LEU A 61 7.68 -55.19 -12.16
C LEU A 61 8.83 -54.22 -11.83
N ASP A 62 10.07 -54.71 -11.83
CA ASP A 62 11.27 -53.88 -11.64
C ASP A 62 11.39 -52.81 -12.73
N ALA A 63 11.19 -53.17 -13.99
CA ALA A 63 11.20 -52.23 -15.10
C ALA A 63 10.11 -51.15 -14.95
N SER A 64 8.89 -51.55 -14.59
CA SER A 64 7.78 -50.61 -14.36
C SER A 64 8.04 -49.67 -13.18
N ILE A 65 8.67 -50.17 -12.11
CA ILE A 65 9.08 -49.36 -10.97
C ILE A 65 10.12 -48.33 -11.41
N HIS A 66 11.17 -48.74 -12.14
CA HIS A 66 12.22 -47.84 -12.61
C HIS A 66 11.67 -46.75 -13.53
N GLU A 67 10.77 -47.11 -14.45
CA GLU A 67 10.11 -46.15 -15.34
C GLU A 67 9.29 -45.12 -14.55
N LYS A 68 8.47 -45.57 -13.60
CA LYS A 68 7.67 -44.68 -12.76
C LYS A 68 8.54 -43.80 -11.87
N LEU A 69 9.61 -44.32 -11.29
CA LEU A 69 10.56 -43.54 -10.49
C LEU A 69 11.24 -42.47 -11.34
N SER A 70 11.67 -42.80 -12.55
CA SER A 70 12.26 -41.83 -13.48
C SER A 70 11.25 -40.73 -13.85
N SER A 71 10.00 -41.11 -14.14
CA SER A 71 8.93 -40.16 -14.45
C SER A 71 8.66 -39.20 -13.28
N ILE A 72 8.50 -39.73 -12.06
CA ILE A 72 8.29 -38.92 -10.85
C ILE A 72 9.47 -37.98 -10.60
N THR A 73 10.69 -38.47 -10.78
CA THR A 73 11.91 -37.67 -10.59
C THR A 73 11.96 -36.50 -11.58
N ASN A 74 11.59 -36.74 -12.84
CA ASN A 74 11.52 -35.70 -13.86
C ASN A 74 10.43 -34.68 -13.57
N GLU A 75 9.24 -35.12 -13.16
CA GLU A 75 8.14 -34.24 -12.78
C GLU A 75 8.51 -33.38 -11.57
N ALA A 76 9.10 -33.99 -10.53
CA ALA A 76 9.56 -33.28 -9.35
C ALA A 76 10.61 -32.22 -9.71
N ARG A 77 11.55 -32.55 -10.60
CA ARG A 77 12.55 -31.58 -11.11
C ARG A 77 11.89 -30.42 -11.85
N GLN A 78 10.95 -30.70 -12.75
CA GLN A 78 10.25 -29.66 -13.50
C GLN A 78 9.42 -28.74 -12.58
N LYS A 79 8.73 -29.32 -11.60
CA LYS A 79 8.01 -28.54 -10.58
C LYS A 79 8.96 -27.69 -9.75
N GLY A 80 10.12 -28.23 -9.36
CA GLY A 80 11.15 -27.49 -8.66
C GLY A 80 11.65 -26.27 -9.43
N LEU A 81 11.92 -26.42 -10.73
CA LEU A 81 12.31 -25.30 -11.59
C LEU A 81 11.20 -24.23 -11.67
N ARG A 82 9.95 -24.66 -11.91
CA ARG A 82 8.81 -23.76 -11.99
C ARG A 82 8.58 -23.00 -10.68
N VAL A 83 8.75 -23.65 -9.53
CA VAL A 83 8.65 -22.98 -8.23
C VAL A 83 9.75 -21.93 -8.09
N GLY A 84 10.98 -22.25 -8.47
CA GLY A 84 12.08 -21.28 -8.48
C GLY A 84 11.82 -20.07 -9.37
N ASP A 85 11.27 -20.27 -10.57
CA ASP A 85 10.88 -19.17 -11.46
C ASP A 85 9.78 -18.29 -10.82
N LEU A 86 8.75 -18.90 -10.22
CA LEU A 86 7.68 -18.18 -9.56
C LEU A 86 8.15 -17.41 -8.31
N GLU A 87 9.10 -17.96 -7.56
CA GLU A 87 9.74 -17.27 -6.44
C GLU A 87 10.54 -16.06 -6.93
N GLY A 88 11.33 -16.22 -8.00
CA GLY A 88 12.05 -15.10 -8.63
C GLY A 88 11.12 -14.00 -9.14
N ASP A 89 10.01 -14.37 -9.79
CA ASP A 89 9.00 -13.42 -10.25
C ASP A 89 8.33 -12.70 -9.07
N ARG A 90 8.02 -13.41 -7.99
CA ARG A 90 7.47 -12.82 -6.76
C ARG A 90 8.41 -11.77 -6.19
N ASP A 91 9.69 -12.08 -6.05
CA ASP A 91 10.69 -11.16 -5.50
C ASP A 91 10.82 -9.90 -6.38
N ASN A 92 10.83 -10.08 -7.71
CA ASN A 92 10.83 -8.96 -8.66
C ASN A 92 9.57 -8.07 -8.53
N ILE A 93 8.40 -8.68 -8.37
CA ILE A 93 7.14 -7.95 -8.15
C ILE A 93 7.20 -7.17 -6.84
N GLN A 94 7.66 -7.79 -5.76
CA GLN A 94 7.80 -7.12 -4.46
C GLN A 94 8.74 -5.92 -4.52
N LEU A 95 9.88 -6.05 -5.20
CA LEU A 95 10.81 -4.94 -5.41
C LEU A 95 10.16 -3.77 -6.19
N ARG A 96 9.38 -4.09 -7.23
CA ARG A 96 8.66 -3.09 -8.02
C ARG A 96 7.57 -2.39 -7.21
N VAL A 97 6.80 -3.12 -6.41
CA VAL A 97 5.79 -2.55 -5.51
C VAL A 97 6.45 -1.57 -4.55
N HIS A 98 7.54 -1.98 -3.88
CA HIS A 98 8.26 -1.11 -2.95
C HIS A 98 8.78 0.17 -3.62
N THR A 99 9.32 0.05 -4.84
CA THR A 99 9.79 1.20 -5.62
C THR A 99 8.65 2.16 -5.97
N LEU A 100 7.46 1.63 -6.29
CA LEU A 100 6.28 2.45 -6.60
C LEU A 100 5.76 3.16 -5.36
N GLU A 101 5.73 2.50 -4.21
CA GLU A 101 5.35 3.11 -2.93
C GLU A 101 6.25 4.30 -2.59
N GLN A 102 7.57 4.14 -2.68
CA GLN A 102 8.51 5.25 -2.44
C GLN A 102 8.31 6.44 -3.40
N ARG A 103 7.98 6.15 -4.67
CA ARG A 103 7.67 7.19 -5.67
C ARG A 103 6.36 7.91 -5.33
N GLN A 104 5.36 7.17 -4.89
CA GLN A 104 4.08 7.73 -4.46
C GLN A 104 4.28 8.67 -3.27
N ASP A 105 5.00 8.24 -2.23
CA ASP A 105 5.31 9.09 -1.06
C ASP A 105 6.02 10.38 -1.46
N THR A 106 6.96 10.29 -2.41
CA THR A 106 7.68 11.45 -2.95
C THR A 106 6.74 12.39 -3.72
N GLN A 107 5.81 11.85 -4.50
CA GLN A 107 4.82 12.63 -5.23
C GLN A 107 3.84 13.31 -4.28
N ASP A 108 3.35 12.60 -3.27
CA ASP A 108 2.44 13.14 -2.25
C ASP A 108 3.09 14.31 -1.50
N ALA A 109 4.37 14.16 -1.11
CA ALA A 109 5.14 15.23 -0.50
C ALA A 109 5.24 16.47 -1.42
N ARG A 110 5.48 16.27 -2.72
CA ARG A 110 5.54 17.36 -3.71
C ARG A 110 4.19 18.04 -3.90
N ILE A 111 3.10 17.27 -3.95
CA ILE A 111 1.73 17.81 -4.07
C ILE A 111 1.44 18.70 -2.87
N VAL A 112 1.72 18.23 -1.64
CA VAL A 112 1.53 19.03 -0.43
C VAL A 112 2.36 20.31 -0.48
N GLN A 113 3.61 20.24 -0.94
CA GLN A 113 4.45 21.43 -1.08
C GLN A 113 3.89 22.44 -2.09
N ILE A 114 3.42 21.97 -3.25
CA ILE A 114 2.80 22.81 -4.27
C ILE A 114 1.52 23.46 -3.73
N LEU A 115 0.66 22.70 -3.05
CA LEU A 115 -0.57 23.22 -2.46
C LEU A 115 -0.29 24.34 -1.46
N ARG A 116 0.70 24.16 -0.57
CA ARG A 116 1.14 25.21 0.36
C ARG A 116 1.66 26.44 -0.37
N HIS A 117 2.46 26.24 -1.41
CA HIS A 117 3.00 27.35 -2.19
C HIS A 117 1.90 28.14 -2.91
N THR A 118 0.93 27.44 -3.50
CA THR A 118 -0.24 28.07 -4.13
C THR A 118 -1.08 28.82 -3.10
N GLU A 119 -1.30 28.24 -1.91
CA GLU A 119 -2.00 28.92 -0.81
C GLU A 119 -1.25 30.19 -0.37
N ASP A 120 0.08 30.15 -0.26
CA ASP A 120 0.90 31.32 0.04
C ASP A 120 0.79 32.39 -1.06
N LEU A 121 0.80 32.01 -2.33
CA LEU A 121 0.64 32.92 -3.46
C LEU A 121 -0.76 33.55 -3.47
N ASP A 122 -1.81 32.76 -3.23
CA ASP A 122 -3.18 33.25 -3.11
C ASP A 122 -3.32 34.21 -1.93
N ASN A 123 -2.72 33.90 -0.79
CA ASN A 123 -2.70 34.75 0.39
C ASN A 123 -1.98 36.08 0.13
N ARG A 124 -0.87 36.06 -0.63
CA ARG A 124 -0.14 37.27 -1.05
C ARG A 124 -0.91 38.07 -2.10
N GLY A 125 -1.55 37.40 -3.06
CA GLY A 125 -2.28 38.02 -4.17
C GLY A 125 -3.59 38.67 -3.74
N ARG A 126 -4.31 38.08 -2.79
CA ARG A 126 -5.59 38.62 -2.29
C ARG A 126 -5.44 39.72 -1.24
N ARG A 127 -4.31 39.78 -0.52
CA ARG A 127 -4.12 40.71 0.59
C ARG A 127 -3.03 41.72 0.25
N ILE A 128 -3.43 42.90 -0.23
CA ILE A 128 -2.56 44.08 -0.18
C ILE A 128 -2.54 44.56 1.28
N ILE A 129 -1.56 44.09 2.04
CA ILE A 129 -1.35 44.54 3.42
C ILE A 129 -0.56 45.85 3.36
N ILE A 130 -1.23 46.95 3.67
CA ILE A 130 -0.60 48.27 3.78
C ILE A 130 -0.28 48.51 5.24
N PHE A 131 1.00 48.59 5.57
CA PHE A 131 1.47 48.99 6.89
C PHE A 131 1.60 50.51 6.94
N MET A 132 1.00 51.12 7.95
CA MET A 132 1.11 52.55 8.20
C MET A 132 1.70 52.79 9.58
N SER A 133 2.84 53.47 9.62
CA SER A 133 3.51 53.90 10.86
C SER A 133 3.20 55.37 11.15
N GLY A 134 3.31 55.79 12.42
CA GLY A 134 3.13 57.20 12.81
C GLY A 134 1.67 57.65 12.99
N ALA A 135 0.69 56.75 12.89
CA ALA A 135 -0.70 57.08 13.21
C ALA A 135 -0.84 57.34 14.72
N SER A 136 -1.14 58.59 15.11
CA SER A 136 -1.26 59.03 16.50
C SER A 136 -2.15 58.08 17.31
N GLN A 137 -1.63 57.64 18.46
CA GLN A 137 -2.37 56.87 19.46
C GLN A 137 -3.27 57.83 20.26
N SER A 138 -4.25 58.49 19.64
CA SER A 138 -5.17 59.29 20.43
C SER A 138 -6.02 58.39 21.30
N HIS A 139 -6.03 58.67 22.60
CA HIS A 139 -6.73 57.91 23.64
C HIS A 139 -8.16 58.45 23.78
N ARG A 140 -9.13 57.54 23.91
CA ARG A 140 -10.57 57.78 24.18
C ARG A 140 -11.31 58.64 23.16
N GLY A 141 -12.16 57.99 22.37
CA GLY A 141 -13.09 58.66 21.44
C GLY A 141 -12.64 58.68 19.98
N THR A 142 -11.62 57.90 19.61
CA THR A 142 -11.14 57.87 18.22
C THR A 142 -12.19 57.33 17.25
N PRO A 143 -12.31 57.94 16.05
CA PRO A 143 -13.09 57.34 14.97
C PRO A 143 -12.59 55.91 14.71
N LYS A 144 -13.48 55.05 14.23
CA LYS A 144 -13.10 53.67 13.92
C LYS A 144 -11.89 53.73 12.98
N ILE A 145 -10.87 52.89 13.21
CA ILE A 145 -9.62 52.92 12.43
C ILE A 145 -9.89 52.96 10.91
N SER A 146 -10.96 52.28 10.48
CA SER A 146 -11.48 52.34 9.11
C SER A 146 -11.82 53.76 8.62
N GLU A 147 -12.50 54.58 9.42
CA GLU A 147 -12.89 55.96 9.05
C GLU A 147 -11.67 56.89 8.95
N MET A 148 -10.70 56.73 9.85
CA MET A 148 -9.42 57.45 9.79
C MET A 148 -8.65 57.08 8.52
N LEU A 149 -8.55 55.78 8.22
CA LEU A 149 -7.91 55.30 7.00
C LEU A 149 -8.64 55.79 5.75
N GLN A 150 -9.96 55.76 5.74
CA GLN A 150 -10.77 56.26 4.62
C GLN A 150 -10.51 57.74 4.38
N THR A 151 -10.55 58.56 5.43
CA THR A 151 -10.25 60.00 5.35
C THR A 151 -8.85 60.23 4.81
N LEU A 152 -7.85 59.53 5.34
CA LEU A 152 -6.47 59.70 4.90
C LEU A 152 -6.28 59.30 3.44
N PHE A 153 -6.79 58.13 3.03
CA PHE A 153 -6.68 57.66 1.65
C PHE A 153 -7.38 58.59 0.67
N ASN A 154 -8.58 59.07 1.00
CA ASN A 154 -9.31 60.01 0.16
C ASN A 154 -8.58 61.35 0.04
N ASN A 155 -8.00 61.85 1.13
CA ASN A 155 -7.16 63.06 1.09
C ASN A 155 -5.93 62.88 0.19
N ILE A 156 -5.21 61.76 0.32
CA ILE A 156 -4.04 61.45 -0.53
C ILE A 156 -4.45 61.35 -2.01
N ARG A 157 -5.64 60.82 -2.30
CA ARG A 157 -6.16 60.64 -3.66
C ARG A 157 -6.93 61.87 -4.18
N GLN A 158 -7.02 62.95 -3.40
CA GLN A 158 -7.80 64.16 -3.71
C GLN A 158 -9.27 63.85 -4.04
N ARG A 159 -9.87 62.92 -3.29
CA ARG A 159 -11.29 62.54 -3.39
C ARG A 159 -12.08 63.08 -2.20
N PRO A 160 -13.41 63.24 -2.32
CA PRO A 160 -14.26 63.59 -1.19
C PRO A 160 -14.08 62.60 -0.03
N VAL A 161 -14.02 63.10 1.21
CA VAL A 161 -13.75 62.32 2.43
C VAL A 161 -14.73 61.16 2.60
N GLU A 162 -15.99 61.36 2.20
CA GLU A 162 -17.06 60.37 2.33
C GLU A 162 -17.03 59.25 1.29
N THR A 163 -16.14 59.32 0.29
CA THR A 163 -16.06 58.29 -0.76
C THR A 163 -15.73 56.94 -0.12
N PRO A 164 -16.58 55.90 -0.26
CA PRO A 164 -16.33 54.61 0.36
C PRO A 164 -15.10 53.94 -0.26
N ILE A 165 -14.23 53.42 0.60
CA ILE A 165 -13.07 52.61 0.19
C ILE A 165 -13.32 51.18 0.62
N LEU A 166 -13.15 50.24 -0.31
CA LEU A 166 -13.26 48.82 -0.03
C LEU A 166 -12.06 48.39 0.83
N MET A 167 -12.31 48.19 2.12
CA MET A 167 -11.33 47.69 3.09
C MET A 167 -11.89 46.42 3.71
N ASP A 168 -11.18 45.31 3.54
CA ASP A 168 -11.61 44.01 4.06
C ASP A 168 -11.42 43.94 5.58
N ARG A 169 -10.24 44.33 6.09
CA ARG A 169 -9.95 44.38 7.53
C ARG A 169 -8.97 45.50 7.87
N ALA A 170 -9.32 46.31 8.87
CA ALA A 170 -8.43 47.32 9.42
C ALA A 170 -8.26 47.10 10.93
N HIS A 171 -7.03 46.94 11.38
CA HIS A 171 -6.72 46.79 12.80
C HIS A 171 -5.36 47.42 13.10
N ARG A 172 -5.18 47.89 14.34
CA ARG A 172 -3.86 48.28 14.84
C ARG A 172 -3.14 47.01 15.28
N THR A 173 -1.93 46.79 14.79
CA THR A 173 -1.05 45.78 15.35
C THR A 173 -0.66 46.24 16.74
N LEU A 174 -0.87 45.39 17.75
CA LEU A 174 -0.36 45.67 19.09
C LEU A 174 1.16 45.73 18.99
N VAL A 175 1.73 46.93 19.14
CA VAL A 175 3.16 47.07 19.36
C VAL A 175 3.41 46.43 20.72
N GLY A 176 3.99 45.23 20.72
CA GLY A 176 4.31 44.53 21.96
C GLY A 176 5.27 45.37 22.79
N THR A 177 4.74 46.15 23.73
CA THR A 177 5.50 46.67 24.86
C THR A 177 5.84 45.49 25.75
N HIS A 178 6.96 44.81 25.44
CA HIS A 178 7.71 43.80 26.21
C HIS A 178 8.11 42.56 25.38
N ILE A 179 9.01 42.72 24.40
CA ILE A 179 10.12 41.78 24.22
C ILE A 179 11.37 42.59 23.86
N ALA A 180 11.92 43.30 24.84
CA ALA A 180 13.28 43.83 24.77
C ALA A 180 14.33 42.81 25.26
N HIS A 181 13.98 41.54 25.55
CA HIS A 181 14.92 40.59 26.16
C HIS A 181 14.93 39.14 25.65
N SER A 182 14.19 38.74 24.62
CA SER A 182 14.26 37.35 24.14
C SER A 182 14.09 37.20 22.63
N LEU A 183 14.96 37.87 21.87
CA LEU A 183 15.23 37.54 20.47
C LEU A 183 16.74 37.71 20.23
N LYS A 184 17.55 36.88 20.88
CA LYS A 184 18.96 36.66 20.49
C LYS A 184 19.17 35.46 19.57
N HIS A 185 18.16 34.63 19.32
CA HIS A 185 18.28 33.53 18.36
C HIS A 185 16.94 33.25 17.67
N LEU A 186 16.56 34.10 16.72
CA LEU A 186 15.81 33.63 15.55
C LEU A 186 16.29 34.41 14.33
N THR A 187 17.42 33.95 13.82
CA THR A 187 17.92 34.27 12.49
C THR A 187 17.04 33.54 11.48
N ILE A 188 16.15 34.25 10.78
CA ILE A 188 15.65 33.84 9.46
C ILE A 188 15.77 35.05 8.54
N GLY A 189 16.67 34.92 7.56
CA GLY A 189 16.62 35.64 6.31
C GLY A 189 17.16 37.06 6.34
N THR A 190 18.48 37.21 6.27
CA THR A 190 19.12 38.37 5.67
C THR A 190 18.55 38.60 4.26
N LEU A 191 17.62 39.53 4.13
CA LEU A 191 17.48 40.30 2.88
C LEU A 191 18.71 41.21 2.84
N GLY A 192 19.63 40.87 1.94
CA GLY A 192 20.83 41.67 1.68
C GLY A 192 20.49 43.07 1.18
N PRO A 193 21.47 43.99 1.16
CA PRO A 193 21.26 45.42 0.95
C PRO A 193 20.93 45.83 -0.49
N ASP A 194 20.68 44.90 -1.41
CA ASP A 194 20.49 45.19 -2.84
C ASP A 194 19.13 44.69 -3.36
N TRP A 195 18.04 45.43 -3.12
CA TRP A 195 16.88 45.39 -4.01
C TRP A 195 16.34 46.80 -4.21
N GLY A 196 16.55 47.28 -5.44
CA GLY A 196 16.12 48.58 -5.92
C GLY A 196 14.60 48.73 -5.98
N TYR A 197 14.20 49.99 -6.08
CA TYR A 197 12.83 50.43 -6.28
C TYR A 197 12.22 49.78 -7.53
N GLY A 198 11.36 48.78 -7.33
CA GLY A 198 10.43 48.30 -8.33
C GLY A 198 9.24 49.26 -8.44
N LEU A 199 9.33 50.20 -9.38
CA LEU A 199 8.18 50.94 -9.90
C LEU A 199 7.16 49.94 -10.47
N PHE A 200 5.97 49.88 -9.88
CA PHE A 200 4.81 49.31 -10.56
C PHE A 200 4.30 50.32 -11.59
N LYS A 201 4.49 50.00 -12.87
CA LYS A 201 3.73 50.58 -13.98
C LYS A 201 2.29 50.07 -13.92
N THR A 202 1.35 50.98 -14.15
CA THR A 202 -0.05 50.70 -14.54
C THR A 202 -0.12 50.04 -15.90
#